data_AF-A0A9E0QT56-F1
#
_entry.id   AF-A0A9E0QT56-F1
#
_cell.length_a   1.000
_cell.length_b   1.000
_cell.length_c   1.000
_cell.angle_alpha   90.00
_cell.angle_beta   90.00
_cell.angle_gamma   90.00
#
_symmetry.space_group_name_H-M   'P 1'
#
loop_
_entity.id
_entity.type
_entity.pdbx_description
1 polymer ?
#
loop_
_entity_poly.entity_id
_entity_poly.type
_entity_poly.pdbx_seq_one_letter_code
_entity_poly.pdbx_strand_id
1 'polypeptide(L)'
;MKRLLTNQICTMTELREPQKVLDAAGGKPVAIMKNSKCIGYLVPEEATLQQEPRYATMDEVMAAFDATHAQAQPVLDYLKDK
;
A
#
# COMPACT_ATOMS: atom_id res chain seq x y z
N MET A 1 13.03 5.70 12.27
CA MET A 1 12.73 4.34 11.79
C MET A 1 11.97 4.44 10.48
N LYS A 2 12.32 3.67 9.45
CA LYS A 2 11.58 3.68 8.18
C LYS A 2 10.26 2.94 8.37
N ARG A 3 9.13 3.59 8.09
CA ARG A 3 7.81 2.96 8.15
C ARG A 3 7.70 1.92 7.02
N LEU A 4 7.34 0.69 7.37
CA LEU A 4 7.07 -0.38 6.40
C LEU A 4 5.70 -0.15 5.77
N LEU A 5 5.56 -0.53 4.50
CA LEU A 5 4.28 -0.45 3.77
C LEU A 5 3.34 -1.63 4.08
N THR A 6 3.79 -2.57 4.90
CA THR A 6 3.04 -3.74 5.35
C THR A 6 3.41 -4.08 6.80
N ASN A 7 2.57 -4.85 7.47
CA ASN A 7 2.81 -5.42 8.79
C ASN A 7 3.44 -6.82 8.75
N GLN A 8 3.58 -7.44 7.58
CA GLN A 8 4.24 -8.74 7.43
C GLN A 8 5.69 -8.58 7.00
N ILE A 9 6.57 -9.40 7.57
CA ILE A 9 7.99 -9.39 7.26
C ILE A 9 8.47 -10.82 6.96
N CYS A 10 9.42 -10.96 6.06
CA CYS A 10 10.21 -12.19 5.89
C CYS A 10 11.69 -11.85 5.81
N THR A 11 12.54 -12.78 6.21
CA THR A 11 13.99 -12.68 6.08
C THR A 11 14.45 -13.17 4.71
N MET A 12 15.71 -12.90 4.37
CA MET A 12 16.35 -13.48 3.19
C MET A 12 16.41 -15.01 3.18
N THR A 13 16.40 -15.64 4.35
CA THR A 13 16.41 -17.10 4.47
C THR A 13 15.05 -17.68 4.14
N GLU A 14 13.98 -17.08 4.67
CA GLU A 14 12.59 -17.49 4.36
C GLU A 14 12.26 -17.25 2.88
N LEU A 15 12.77 -16.17 2.28
CA LEU A 15 12.55 -15.86 0.86
C LEU A 15 13.16 -16.90 -0.10
N ARG A 16 14.02 -17.81 0.38
CA ARG A 16 14.49 -18.95 -0.44
C ARG A 16 13.36 -19.90 -0.80
N GLU A 17 12.26 -19.91 -0.05
CA GLU A 17 11.04 -20.65 -0.33
C GLU A 17 9.87 -19.67 -0.57
N PRO A 18 9.85 -18.95 -1.70
CA PRO A 18 8.91 -17.85 -1.92
C PRO A 18 7.45 -18.30 -1.89
N GLN A 19 7.15 -19.54 -2.29
CA GLN A 19 5.80 -20.10 -2.21
C GLN A 19 5.27 -20.11 -0.77
N LYS A 20 6.08 -20.59 0.19
CA LYS A 20 5.67 -20.61 1.61
C LYS A 20 5.46 -19.21 2.16
N VAL A 21 6.25 -18.25 1.72
CA VAL A 21 6.07 -16.83 2.10
C VAL A 21 4.74 -16.31 1.57
N LEU A 22 4.39 -16.61 0.31
CA LEU A 22 3.11 -16.20 -0.29
C LEU A 22 1.91 -16.87 0.40
N ASP A 23 1.99 -18.17 0.68
CA ASP A 23 0.93 -18.91 1.36
C ASP A 23 0.67 -18.35 2.77
N ALA A 24 1.75 -18.03 3.50
CA ALA A 24 1.67 -17.40 4.82
C ALA A 24 1.19 -15.94 4.76
N ALA A 25 1.41 -15.26 3.62
CA ALA A 25 1.04 -13.87 3.46
C ALA A 25 -0.47 -13.66 3.42
N GLY A 26 -1.22 -14.66 2.93
CA GLY A 26 -2.69 -14.62 2.86
C GLY A 26 -3.18 -13.39 2.10
N GLY A 27 -2.56 -13.11 0.95
CA GLY A 27 -2.96 -12.00 0.08
C GLY A 27 -2.41 -10.63 0.46
N LYS A 28 -1.58 -10.52 1.50
CA LYS A 28 -1.00 -9.24 1.91
C LYS A 28 0.43 -9.08 1.39
N PRO A 29 0.90 -7.85 1.15
CA PRO A 29 2.31 -7.61 0.83
C PRO A 29 3.21 -8.05 2.00
N VAL A 30 4.42 -8.53 1.71
CA VAL A 30 5.43 -8.93 2.72
C VAL A 30 6.71 -8.12 2.52
N ALA A 31 7.23 -7.51 3.58
CA ALA A 31 8.49 -6.79 3.54
C ALA A 31 9.69 -7.74 3.70
N ILE A 32 10.65 -7.66 2.77
CA ILE A 32 11.86 -8.48 2.79
C ILE A 32 12.93 -7.75 3.60
N MET A 33 13.40 -8.40 4.67
CA MET A 33 14.31 -7.83 5.65
C MET A 33 15.72 -8.45 5.53
N LYS A 34 16.75 -7.60 5.54
CA LYS A 34 18.17 -7.98 5.63
C LYS A 34 18.90 -7.05 6.59
N ASN A 35 19.55 -7.60 7.62
CA ASN A 35 20.27 -6.83 8.65
C ASN A 35 19.42 -5.70 9.24
N SER A 36 18.19 -6.02 9.64
CA SER A 36 17.19 -5.08 10.18
C SER A 36 16.79 -3.94 9.24
N LYS A 37 17.06 -4.07 7.94
CA LYS A 37 16.65 -3.11 6.90
C LYS A 37 15.69 -3.77 5.91
N CYS A 38 14.61 -3.06 5.59
CA CYS A 38 13.73 -3.44 4.48
C CYS A 38 14.46 -3.20 3.16
N ILE A 39 14.68 -4.26 2.39
CA ILE A 39 15.37 -4.22 1.11
C ILE A 39 14.42 -4.40 -0.09
N GLY A 40 13.19 -4.84 0.14
CA GLY A 40 12.19 -5.04 -0.91
C GLY A 40 10.84 -5.46 -0.35
N TYR A 41 9.88 -5.67 -1.24
CA TYR A 41 8.57 -6.21 -0.92
C TYR A 41 8.25 -7.35 -1.88
N LEU A 42 7.64 -8.41 -1.36
CA LEU A 42 6.99 -9.45 -2.13
C LEU A 42 5.49 -9.18 -2.08
N VAL A 43 4.86 -8.98 -3.24
CA VAL A 43 3.44 -8.62 -3.33
C VAL A 43 2.70 -9.73 -4.08
N PRO A 44 1.72 -10.40 -3.46
CA PRO A 44 0.84 -11.34 -4.16
C PRO A 44 0.10 -10.65 -5.30
N GLU A 45 -0.14 -11.37 -6.41
CA GLU A 45 -0.83 -10.83 -7.58
C GLU A 45 -2.15 -10.16 -7.21
N GLU A 46 -2.98 -10.79 -6.37
CA GLU A 46 -4.27 -10.26 -5.91
C GLU A 46 -4.18 -8.92 -5.16
N ALA A 47 -3.02 -8.60 -4.59
CA ALA A 47 -2.76 -7.31 -3.95
C ALA A 47 -2.15 -6.27 -4.89
N THR A 48 -1.82 -6.65 -6.12
CA THR A 48 -1.37 -5.72 -7.16
C THR A 48 -2.57 -5.06 -7.86
N LEU A 49 -2.27 -4.10 -8.74
CA LEU A 49 -3.26 -3.50 -9.63
C LEU A 49 -3.82 -4.58 -10.56
N GLN A 50 -5.08 -4.94 -10.36
CA GLN A 50 -5.77 -5.97 -11.15
C GLN A 50 -6.09 -5.52 -12.59
N GLN A 51 -6.05 -4.21 -12.85
CA GLN A 51 -6.31 -3.61 -14.14
C GLN A 51 -5.27 -2.53 -14.40
N GLU A 52 -4.95 -2.31 -15.67
CA GLU A 52 -4.10 -1.18 -16.04
C GLU A 52 -4.75 0.13 -15.56
N PRO A 53 -3.97 1.03 -14.92
CA PRO A 53 -4.46 2.35 -14.57
C PRO A 53 -4.97 3.06 -15.82
N ARG A 54 -6.19 3.58 -15.75
CA ARG A 54 -6.75 4.45 -16.78
C ARG A 54 -6.85 5.88 -16.28
N TYR A 55 -6.92 6.82 -17.21
CA TYR A 55 -7.27 8.20 -16.87
C TYR A 55 -8.71 8.27 -16.35
N ALA A 56 -8.90 9.07 -15.30
CA ALA A 56 -10.22 9.45 -14.81
C ALA A 56 -10.78 10.62 -15.64
N THR A 57 -12.09 10.63 -15.88
CA THR A 57 -12.75 11.80 -16.48
C THR A 57 -12.90 12.92 -15.44
N MET A 58 -13.17 14.14 -15.89
CA MET A 58 -13.43 15.26 -14.97
C MET A 58 -14.59 14.95 -14.01
N ASP A 59 -15.67 14.34 -14.51
CA ASP A 59 -16.83 13.99 -13.70
C ASP A 59 -16.48 12.97 -12.61
N GLU A 60 -15.66 11.97 -12.93
CA GLU A 60 -15.18 10.97 -11.95
C GLU A 60 -14.29 11.61 -10.88
N VAL A 61 -13.46 12.58 -11.25
CA VAL A 61 -12.63 13.35 -10.32
C VAL A 61 -13.49 14.19 -9.38
N MET A 62 -14.47 14.92 -9.93
CA MET A 62 -15.39 15.74 -9.11
C MET A 62 -16.20 14.88 -8.15
N ALA A 63 -16.71 13.73 -8.60
CA ALA A 63 -17.43 12.79 -7.74
C ALA A 63 -16.54 12.24 -6.60
N ALA A 64 -15.28 11.91 -6.89
CA ALA A 64 -14.32 11.47 -5.87
C ALA A 64 -13.99 12.59 -4.88
N PHE A 65 -13.90 13.84 -5.37
CA PHE A 65 -13.68 15.00 -4.52
C PHE A 65 -14.84 15.19 -3.55
N ASP A 66 -16.08 15.21 -4.04
CA ASP A 66 -17.27 15.35 -3.20
C ASP A 66 -17.39 14.21 -2.17
N ALA A 67 -17.09 12.97 -2.58
CA ALA A 67 -17.13 11.80 -1.70
C ALA A 67 -16.10 11.86 -0.56
N THR A 68 -14.95 12.48 -0.80
CA THR A 68 -13.85 12.59 0.17
C THR A 68 -13.85 13.90 0.94
N HIS A 69 -14.59 14.91 0.48
CA HIS A 69 -14.63 16.26 1.04
C HIS A 69 -14.97 16.26 2.53
N ALA A 70 -16.01 15.53 2.93
CA ALA A 70 -16.44 15.47 4.33
C ALA A 70 -15.36 14.87 5.25
N GLN A 71 -14.59 13.88 4.77
CA GLN A 71 -13.51 13.27 5.52
C GLN A 71 -12.28 14.18 5.60
N ALA A 72 -12.02 14.93 4.52
CA ALA A 72 -10.92 15.88 4.44
C ALA A 72 -11.20 17.21 5.16
N GLN A 73 -12.47 17.52 5.46
CA GLN A 73 -12.90 18.80 6.05
C GLN A 73 -12.08 19.27 7.26
N PRO A 74 -11.76 18.41 8.26
CA PRO A 74 -10.96 18.85 9.41
C PRO A 74 -9.56 19.32 9.03
N VAL A 75 -8.96 18.70 8.00
CA VAL A 75 -7.64 19.11 7.48
C VAL A 75 -7.78 20.41 6.70
N LEU A 76 -8.83 20.57 5.90
CA LEU A 76 -9.08 21.79 5.13
C LEU A 76 -9.30 23.00 6.04
N ASP A 77 -10.02 22.83 7.15
CA ASP A 77 -10.24 23.93 8.10
C ASP A 77 -8.95 24.31 8.83
N TYR A 78 -8.13 23.33 9.21
CA TYR A 78 -6.80 23.59 9.77
C TYR A 78 -5.89 24.37 8.80
N LEU A 79 -6.00 24.10 7.49
CA LEU A 79 -5.19 24.77 6.47
C LEU A 79 -5.66 26.20 6.16
N LYS A 80 -6.92 26.55 6.42
CA LYS A 80 -7.43 27.92 6.25
C LYS A 80 -6.90 28.88 7.32
N ASP A 81 -6.58 28.36 8.51
CA ASP A 81 -6.09 29.14 9.65
C ASP A 81 -4.56 29.39 9.62
N LYS A 82 -3.87 28.95 8.56
CA LYS A 82 -2.45 29.19 8.30
C LYS A 82 -2.25 30.06 7.08
#